data_AF-A0A972CSP6-F1
#
_entry.id   AF-A0A972CSP6-F1
#
_cell.length_a   1.000
_cell.length_b   1.000
_cell.length_c   1.000
_cell.angle_alpha   90.00
_cell.angle_beta   90.00
_cell.angle_gamma   90.00
#
_symmetry.space_group_name_H-M   'P 1'
#
loop_
_entity.id
_entity.type
_entity.pdbx_description
1 polymer ?
#
loop_
_entity_poly.entity_id
_entity_poly.type
_entity_poly.pdbx_seq_one_letter_code
_entity_poly.pdbx_strand_id
1 'polypeptide(L)'
;MSEKIRVSLADWQFNAGVVGLFNILKHAGDQVVVKKNYLEFESECLEKFEIKYFNYLIDKYWEVLSINKIISIEKFISYYEENDFEEFDDDSLEAINKYINDVKRYLKSNSYKSAYDLIDSTKDWLILEKKLKTIKLKKKQDIDDIIPEIKGTFDVLKQIIEFAKAEESRKYIGAKNVIYTIVNNAWDGVCFLNRQTKEKDMYIDYKNYFVVPIIEYLEADKSEFKYTCFSCDREMKDFNNDLSFLVNTGFDVSRKTSHVWDFQNDVAVCPICKLVYSCVPAGISYIYNNGIYVNDNSNVENAININNKIFKEIYKQKDEDKKLTYRALVNAINKEYSDKIKYELADIQLVRYENGKYRFNILSRKSLEVIRDSKIELDRLINCSFKEINTYFNIYELVIDRLLNTQNMFTLVQKLLYYKLSAPKNCYYNAFHVLNILDVNTKFMRGVGYMKHLEKDIVKLGNTSGYYLRERYRNKGSIDKLSGISYRLLNALKTNNVASFMDTLLNCYLYAKLPVPEVFVDALRNEEQFKTIGYAFVAGLIEGEKNVENGGEVNEK
;
A
#
# COMPACT_ATOMS: atom_id res chain seq x y z
N MET A 1 0.00 -45.00 2.32
CA MET A 1 -0.11 -43.87 1.38
C MET A 1 -0.78 -42.77 2.14
N SER A 2 -0.20 -41.59 2.09
CA SER A 2 -0.71 -40.44 2.81
C SER A 2 -1.99 -39.90 2.19
N GLU A 3 -2.78 -39.20 3.01
CA GLU A 3 -4.06 -38.68 2.56
C GLU A 3 -3.82 -37.39 1.76
N LYS A 4 -4.36 -37.35 0.54
CA LYS A 4 -4.30 -36.16 -0.31
C LYS A 4 -5.31 -35.10 0.14
N ILE A 5 -4.83 -33.90 0.38
CA ILE A 5 -5.66 -32.75 0.76
C ILE A 5 -5.83 -31.85 -0.46
N ARG A 6 -7.08 -31.69 -0.90
CA ARG A 6 -7.48 -30.73 -1.94
C ARG A 6 -8.12 -29.48 -1.33
N VAL A 7 -7.69 -28.31 -1.79
CA VAL A 7 -8.23 -26.99 -1.43
C VAL A 7 -8.58 -26.22 -2.69
N SER A 8 -9.87 -25.97 -2.91
CA SER A 8 -10.39 -25.21 -4.05
C SER A 8 -10.49 -23.72 -3.74
N LEU A 9 -10.47 -22.87 -4.77
CA LEU A 9 -10.78 -21.44 -4.61
C LEU A 9 -12.24 -21.24 -4.16
N ALA A 10 -12.47 -20.22 -3.34
CA ALA A 10 -13.75 -19.79 -2.81
C ALA A 10 -13.83 -18.24 -2.81
N ASP A 11 -14.05 -17.61 -1.66
CA ASP A 11 -14.07 -16.16 -1.50
C ASP A 11 -12.66 -15.53 -1.53
N TRP A 12 -12.59 -14.20 -1.63
CA TRP A 12 -11.34 -13.46 -1.76
C TRP A 12 -10.35 -13.71 -0.62
N GLN A 13 -10.84 -13.85 0.61
CA GLN A 13 -9.99 -14.01 1.80
C GLN A 13 -9.49 -15.45 1.87
N PHE A 14 -10.37 -16.42 1.58
CA PHE A 14 -9.95 -17.81 1.45
C PHE A 14 -8.91 -17.97 0.34
N ASN A 15 -9.12 -17.34 -0.83
CA ASN A 15 -8.19 -17.37 -1.95
C ASN A 15 -6.83 -16.75 -1.60
N ALA A 16 -6.81 -15.66 -0.81
CA ALA A 16 -5.57 -15.13 -0.26
C ALA A 16 -4.89 -16.16 0.65
N GLY A 17 -5.65 -16.88 1.47
CA GLY A 17 -5.17 -18.01 2.26
C GLY A 17 -4.61 -19.16 1.40
N VAL A 18 -5.26 -19.51 0.29
CA VAL A 18 -4.81 -20.54 -0.66
C VAL A 18 -3.47 -20.16 -1.30
N VAL A 19 -3.34 -18.92 -1.76
CA VAL A 19 -2.06 -18.38 -2.27
C VAL A 19 -0.99 -18.40 -1.18
N GLY A 20 -1.35 -18.02 0.05
CA GLY A 20 -0.45 -18.06 1.19
C GLY A 20 0.03 -19.47 1.55
N LEU A 21 -0.88 -20.45 1.57
CA LEU A 21 -0.56 -21.85 1.80
C LEU A 21 0.39 -22.38 0.74
N PHE A 22 0.10 -22.14 -0.55
CA PHE A 22 1.00 -22.49 -1.64
C PHE A 22 2.40 -21.90 -1.43
N ASN A 23 2.47 -20.61 -1.10
CA ASN A 23 3.74 -19.93 -0.92
C ASN A 23 4.57 -20.50 0.22
N ILE A 24 3.94 -20.81 1.36
CA ILE A 24 4.59 -21.43 2.53
C ILE A 24 5.14 -22.82 2.17
N LEU A 25 4.30 -23.68 1.59
CA LEU A 25 4.69 -25.04 1.21
C LEU A 25 5.79 -25.03 0.15
N LYS A 26 5.66 -24.17 -0.87
CA LYS A 26 6.66 -24.07 -1.93
C LYS A 26 8.01 -23.58 -1.41
N HIS A 27 8.00 -22.65 -0.46
CA HIS A 27 9.21 -22.17 0.21
C HIS A 27 9.90 -23.26 1.05
N ALA A 28 9.12 -24.14 1.68
CA ALA A 28 9.64 -25.29 2.43
C ALA A 28 10.17 -26.43 1.53
N GLY A 29 10.02 -26.33 0.21
CA GLY A 29 10.44 -27.37 -0.74
C GLY A 29 9.40 -28.48 -0.93
N ASP A 30 8.19 -28.31 -0.40
CA ASP A 30 7.11 -29.29 -0.53
C ASP A 30 6.58 -29.36 -1.96
N GLN A 31 6.07 -30.54 -2.34
CA GLN A 31 5.43 -30.76 -3.64
C GLN A 31 3.94 -30.41 -3.53
N VAL A 32 3.52 -29.42 -4.32
CA VAL A 32 2.12 -28.98 -4.40
C VAL A 32 1.69 -29.03 -5.86
N VAL A 33 0.61 -29.75 -6.13
CA VAL A 33 -0.01 -29.81 -7.45
C VAL A 33 -0.96 -28.62 -7.60
N VAL A 34 -0.65 -27.75 -8.55
CA VAL A 34 -1.51 -26.61 -8.91
C VAL A 34 -2.37 -27.01 -10.12
N LYS A 35 -3.68 -26.92 -9.98
CA LYS A 35 -4.65 -27.06 -11.07
C LYS A 35 -5.45 -25.77 -11.21
N LYS A 36 -6.27 -25.67 -12.26
CA LYS A 36 -7.02 -24.44 -12.57
C LYS A 36 -7.76 -23.87 -11.36
N ASN A 37 -8.51 -24.69 -10.62
CA ASN A 37 -9.39 -24.21 -9.55
C ASN A 37 -8.98 -24.69 -8.14
N TYR A 38 -7.89 -25.45 -8.00
CA TYR A 38 -7.51 -26.02 -6.71
C TYR A 38 -6.00 -26.28 -6.56
N LEU A 39 -5.57 -26.36 -5.31
CA LEU A 39 -4.29 -26.92 -4.87
C LEU A 39 -4.50 -28.33 -4.30
N GLU A 40 -3.53 -29.21 -4.50
CA GLU A 40 -3.52 -30.54 -3.91
C GLU A 40 -2.12 -30.87 -3.38
N PHE A 41 -2.02 -31.39 -2.16
CA PHE A 41 -0.78 -31.76 -1.49
C PHE A 41 -1.01 -32.95 -0.55
N GLU A 42 0.06 -33.64 -0.17
CA GLU A 42 -0.02 -34.78 0.75
C GLU A 42 -0.04 -34.32 2.21
N SER A 43 -0.69 -35.08 3.10
CA SER A 43 -0.80 -34.75 4.53
C SER A 43 0.55 -34.51 5.23
N GLU A 44 1.65 -35.13 4.77
CA GLU A 44 3.01 -34.93 5.34
C GLU A 44 3.49 -33.49 5.20
N CYS A 45 2.95 -32.73 4.23
CA CYS A 45 3.29 -31.32 4.11
C CYS A 45 2.89 -30.50 5.35
N LEU A 46 2.00 -31.02 6.21
CA LEU A 46 1.64 -30.42 7.49
C LEU A 46 2.65 -30.68 8.61
N GLU A 47 3.62 -31.58 8.42
CA GLU A 47 4.67 -31.80 9.41
C GLU A 47 5.52 -30.54 9.60
N LYS A 48 5.69 -30.13 10.87
CA LYS A 48 6.41 -28.91 11.27
C LYS A 48 5.91 -27.66 10.54
N PHE A 49 4.62 -27.61 10.20
CA PHE A 49 4.04 -26.51 9.44
C PHE A 49 4.18 -25.16 10.15
N GLU A 50 4.15 -25.13 11.48
CA GLU A 50 4.44 -23.95 12.29
C GLU A 50 5.82 -23.33 11.98
N ILE A 51 6.84 -24.18 11.75
CA ILE A 51 8.18 -23.73 11.38
C ILE A 51 8.18 -23.19 9.94
N LYS A 52 7.52 -23.91 9.01
CA LYS A 52 7.39 -23.50 7.61
C LYS A 52 6.70 -22.13 7.50
N TYR A 53 5.62 -21.94 8.25
CA TYR A 53 4.81 -20.73 8.30
C TYR A 53 5.65 -19.52 8.72
N PHE A 54 6.32 -19.59 9.87
CA PHE A 54 7.13 -18.48 10.36
C PHE A 54 8.37 -18.22 9.51
N ASN A 55 9.07 -19.27 9.06
CA ASN A 55 10.25 -19.10 8.19
C ASN A 55 9.87 -18.36 6.90
N TYR A 56 8.79 -18.76 6.23
CA TYR A 56 8.33 -18.07 5.03
C TYR A 56 8.02 -16.59 5.29
N LEU A 57 7.29 -16.26 6.35
CA LEU A 57 6.96 -14.87 6.66
C LEU A 57 8.19 -14.04 7.04
N ILE A 58 9.11 -14.62 7.81
CA ILE A 58 10.37 -13.96 8.19
C ILE A 58 11.20 -13.66 6.94
N ASP A 59 11.34 -14.63 6.05
CA ASP A 59 12.12 -14.48 4.82
C ASP A 59 11.47 -13.54 3.82
N LYS A 60 10.15 -13.64 3.65
CA LYS A 60 9.38 -12.74 2.79
C LYS A 60 9.55 -11.29 3.21
N TYR A 61 9.41 -10.99 4.51
CA TYR A 61 9.40 -9.61 5.01
C TYR A 61 10.72 -9.16 5.64
N TRP A 62 11.81 -9.93 5.48
CA TRP A 62 13.08 -9.74 6.17
C TRP A 62 13.57 -8.29 6.15
N GLU A 63 13.56 -7.65 4.98
CA GLU A 63 14.03 -6.28 4.76
C GLU A 63 13.35 -5.23 5.65
N VAL A 64 12.09 -5.44 6.03
CA VAL A 64 11.32 -4.47 6.85
C VAL A 64 11.24 -4.83 8.33
N LEU A 65 11.69 -6.01 8.74
CA LEU A 65 11.68 -6.43 10.14
C LEU A 65 12.68 -5.62 10.95
N SER A 66 12.32 -5.26 12.19
CA SER A 66 13.20 -4.47 13.05
C SER A 66 14.49 -5.23 13.39
N ILE A 67 14.46 -6.56 13.44
CA ILE A 67 15.66 -7.37 13.66
C ILE A 67 16.67 -7.23 12.52
N ASN A 68 16.21 -7.18 11.26
CA ASN A 68 17.09 -6.93 10.12
C ASN A 68 17.57 -5.47 10.09
N LYS A 69 16.72 -4.51 10.49
CA LYS A 69 17.15 -3.10 10.64
C LYS A 69 18.30 -2.96 11.64
N ILE A 70 18.31 -3.79 12.70
CA ILE A 70 19.44 -3.84 13.65
C ILE A 70 20.72 -4.38 12.98
N ILE A 71 20.58 -5.33 12.06
CA ILE A 71 21.72 -5.93 11.36
C ILE A 71 22.24 -5.00 10.25
N SER A 72 21.36 -4.25 9.59
CA SER A 72 21.70 -3.49 8.37
C SER A 72 22.76 -2.40 8.56
N ILE A 73 22.95 -1.90 9.79
CA ILE A 73 23.98 -0.89 10.10
C ILE A 73 25.40 -1.44 10.02
N GLU A 74 25.57 -2.77 9.98
CA GLU A 74 26.89 -3.40 9.99
C GLU A 74 27.80 -2.85 8.88
N LYS A 75 27.24 -2.61 7.69
CA LYS A 75 27.99 -2.01 6.57
C LYS A 75 28.47 -0.59 6.87
N PHE A 76 27.65 0.21 7.56
CA PHE A 76 28.03 1.56 7.99
C PHE A 76 29.16 1.49 9.03
N ILE A 77 29.09 0.56 9.98
CA ILE A 77 30.14 0.34 10.97
C ILE A 77 31.46 -0.07 10.31
N SER A 78 31.44 -1.11 9.46
CA SER A 78 32.62 -1.59 8.76
C SER A 78 33.27 -0.51 7.89
N TYR A 79 32.46 0.30 7.20
CA TYR A 79 32.96 1.40 6.35
C TYR A 79 33.86 2.37 7.11
N TYR A 80 33.42 2.89 8.26
CA TYR A 80 34.20 3.86 9.01
C TYR A 80 35.36 3.22 9.77
N GLU A 81 35.26 1.95 10.18
CA GLU A 81 36.38 1.26 10.80
C GLU A 81 37.50 0.96 9.80
N GLU A 82 37.17 0.57 8.57
CA GLU A 82 38.12 0.28 7.50
C GLU A 82 38.84 1.54 6.99
N ASN A 83 38.16 2.69 7.00
CA ASN A 83 38.72 4.00 6.60
C ASN A 83 39.19 4.85 7.79
N ASP A 84 39.38 4.25 8.98
CA ASP A 84 39.76 4.92 10.25
C ASP A 84 39.05 6.26 10.51
N PHE A 85 37.75 6.32 10.19
CA PHE A 85 36.86 7.46 10.41
C PHE A 85 37.23 8.74 9.65
N GLU A 86 38.09 8.69 8.62
CA GLU A 86 38.52 9.87 7.85
C GLU A 86 37.37 10.69 7.25
N GLU A 87 36.28 10.04 6.85
CA GLU A 87 35.10 10.68 6.25
C GLU A 87 33.92 10.82 7.23
N PHE A 88 34.14 10.65 8.53
CA PHE A 88 33.06 10.78 9.51
C PHE A 88 32.73 12.25 9.74
N ASP A 89 31.49 12.65 9.45
CA ASP A 89 31.04 14.05 9.52
C ASP A 89 29.78 14.24 10.39
N ASP A 90 29.25 15.46 10.43
CA ASP A 90 28.06 15.81 11.22
C ASP A 90 26.82 15.03 10.74
N ASP A 91 26.70 14.80 9.44
CA ASP A 91 25.61 14.02 8.85
C ASP A 91 25.70 12.54 9.27
N SER A 92 26.91 11.99 9.30
CA SER A 92 27.23 10.65 9.81
C SER A 92 26.88 10.52 11.29
N LEU A 93 27.18 11.57 12.08
CA LEU A 93 26.82 11.65 13.50
C LEU A 93 25.29 11.71 13.71
N GLU A 94 24.56 12.47 12.89
CA GLU A 94 23.11 12.51 12.94
C GLU A 94 22.50 11.14 12.59
N ALA A 95 23.03 10.50 11.54
CA ALA A 95 22.60 9.17 11.11
C ALA A 95 22.78 8.12 12.20
N ILE A 96 23.96 8.03 12.83
CA ILE A 96 24.21 7.06 13.92
C ILE A 96 23.35 7.37 15.16
N ASN A 97 23.14 8.64 15.50
CA ASN A 97 22.30 9.02 16.63
C ASN A 97 20.82 8.64 16.41
N LYS A 98 20.30 8.86 15.20
CA LYS A 98 18.97 8.41 14.81
C LYS A 98 18.87 6.89 14.93
N TYR A 99 19.88 6.18 14.42
CA TYR A 99 19.95 4.73 14.47
C TYR A 99 19.97 4.19 15.92
N ILE A 100 20.78 4.78 16.79
CA ILE A 100 20.83 4.44 18.24
C ILE A 100 19.43 4.54 18.85
N ASN A 101 18.69 5.62 18.57
CA ASN A 101 17.34 5.79 19.10
C ASN A 101 16.39 4.69 18.62
N ASP A 102 16.47 4.29 17.35
CA ASP A 102 15.67 3.21 16.79
C ASP A 102 16.00 1.85 17.43
N VAL A 103 17.29 1.49 17.55
CA VAL A 103 17.73 0.23 18.20
C VAL A 103 17.26 0.17 19.64
N LYS A 104 17.42 1.26 20.41
CA LYS A 104 16.96 1.33 21.80
C LYS A 104 15.45 1.12 21.91
N ARG A 105 14.67 1.71 20.99
CA ARG A 105 13.22 1.50 20.92
C ARG A 105 12.89 0.03 20.65
N TYR A 106 13.59 -0.61 19.72
CA TYR A 106 13.34 -2.03 19.38
C TYR A 106 13.65 -2.95 20.55
N LEU A 107 14.84 -2.84 21.15
CA LEU A 107 15.27 -3.68 22.28
C LEU A 107 14.37 -3.57 23.51
N LYS A 108 13.72 -2.40 23.70
CA LYS A 108 12.77 -2.14 24.79
C LYS A 108 11.33 -2.55 24.50
N SER A 109 11.01 -2.88 23.26
CA SER A 109 9.64 -3.21 22.86
C SER A 109 9.13 -4.46 23.58
N ASN A 110 7.83 -4.51 23.86
CA ASN A 110 7.21 -5.68 24.52
C ASN A 110 7.38 -6.96 23.68
N SER A 111 7.37 -6.80 22.35
CA SER A 111 7.67 -7.86 21.38
C SER A 111 9.02 -8.52 21.67
N TYR A 112 10.09 -7.74 21.77
CA TYR A 112 11.44 -8.26 22.03
C TYR A 112 11.59 -8.82 23.44
N LYS A 113 11.08 -8.10 24.45
CA LYS A 113 11.12 -8.56 25.84
C LYS A 113 10.49 -9.93 26.02
N SER A 114 9.36 -10.18 25.37
CA SER A 114 8.69 -11.49 25.43
C SER A 114 9.45 -12.62 24.73
N ALA A 115 10.34 -12.29 23.78
CA ALA A 115 11.17 -13.27 23.08
C ALA A 115 12.46 -13.61 23.85
N TYR A 116 12.99 -12.71 24.69
CA TYR A 116 14.22 -12.97 25.43
C TYR A 116 14.11 -14.17 26.36
N ASP A 117 12.94 -14.42 26.97
CA ASP A 117 12.67 -15.61 27.78
C ASP A 117 12.84 -16.93 27.01
N LEU A 118 12.71 -16.90 25.68
CA LEU A 118 12.80 -18.08 24.79
C LEU A 118 14.19 -18.23 24.17
N ILE A 119 15.02 -17.18 24.21
CA ILE A 119 16.36 -17.18 23.66
C ILE A 119 17.33 -17.47 24.79
N ASP A 120 17.90 -18.67 24.80
CA ASP A 120 18.88 -19.09 25.80
C ASP A 120 20.09 -18.15 25.78
N SER A 121 20.09 -17.18 26.69
CA SER A 121 21.15 -16.19 26.78
C SER A 121 21.39 -15.81 28.23
N THR A 122 22.59 -16.13 28.68
CA THR A 122 23.18 -15.70 29.97
C THR A 122 23.41 -14.18 30.05
N LYS A 123 23.05 -13.42 29.01
CA LYS A 123 23.29 -11.98 28.86
C LYS A 123 21.97 -11.20 28.91
N ASP A 124 21.88 -10.23 29.82
CA ASP A 124 20.77 -9.27 29.83
C ASP A 124 20.98 -8.20 28.75
N TRP A 125 20.29 -8.35 27.62
CA TRP A 125 20.36 -7.45 26.47
C TRP A 125 19.86 -6.02 26.78
N LEU A 126 19.04 -5.83 27.82
CA LEU A 126 18.64 -4.50 28.29
C LEU A 126 19.81 -3.74 28.92
N ILE A 127 20.88 -4.43 29.34
CA ILE A 127 22.11 -3.77 29.78
C ILE A 127 22.82 -3.12 28.58
N LEU A 128 22.90 -3.79 27.43
CA LEU A 128 23.51 -3.23 26.22
C LEU A 128 22.71 -2.02 25.71
N GLU A 129 21.38 -2.07 25.78
CA GLU A 129 20.53 -0.93 25.47
C GLU A 129 20.85 0.31 26.33
N LYS A 130 21.09 0.13 27.64
CA LYS A 130 21.44 1.24 28.55
C LYS A 130 22.82 1.85 28.26
N LYS A 131 23.73 1.06 27.68
CA LYS A 131 25.06 1.52 27.25
C LYS A 131 24.98 2.38 26.00
N LEU A 132 24.02 2.13 25.10
CA LEU A 132 23.78 2.96 23.93
C LEU A 132 23.27 4.35 24.35
N LYS A 133 24.07 5.39 24.09
CA LYS A 133 23.70 6.80 24.31
C LYS A 133 24.00 7.58 23.04
N THR A 134 23.12 8.53 22.72
CA THR A 134 23.36 9.47 21.63
C THR A 134 24.52 10.39 22.00
N ILE A 135 25.41 10.61 21.05
CA ILE A 135 26.62 11.43 21.22
C ILE A 135 26.30 12.84 20.73
N LYS A 136 26.71 13.86 21.50
CA LYS A 136 26.47 15.26 21.15
C LYS A 136 27.79 16.01 21.07
N LEU A 137 28.00 16.71 19.97
CA LEU A 137 29.10 17.65 19.82
C LEU A 137 28.87 18.86 20.76
N LYS A 138 29.83 19.18 21.63
CA LYS A 138 29.79 20.41 22.43
C LYS A 138 30.34 21.57 21.58
N LYS A 139 29.97 22.81 21.93
CA LYS A 139 30.37 24.06 21.21
C LYS A 139 31.89 24.29 21.00
N LYS A 140 32.76 23.44 21.57
CA LYS A 140 34.23 23.55 21.50
C LYS A 140 34.91 22.22 21.16
N GLN A 141 34.15 21.22 20.72
CA GLN A 141 34.67 19.92 20.31
C GLN A 141 34.54 19.81 18.80
N ASP A 142 35.55 19.24 18.17
CA ASP A 142 35.50 18.82 16.78
C ASP A 142 35.10 17.34 16.70
N ILE A 143 34.81 16.84 15.50
CA ILE A 143 34.39 15.44 15.31
C ILE A 143 35.48 14.47 15.77
N ASP A 144 36.75 14.81 15.53
CA ASP A 144 37.90 14.00 15.95
C ASP A 144 37.92 13.73 17.46
N ASP A 145 37.41 14.67 18.27
CA ASP A 145 37.36 14.55 19.73
C ASP A 145 36.36 13.48 20.21
N ILE A 146 35.36 13.16 19.38
CA ILE A 146 34.29 12.21 19.72
C ILE A 146 34.48 10.84 19.06
N ILE A 147 35.43 10.67 18.14
CA ILE A 147 35.74 9.37 17.49
C ILE A 147 35.95 8.25 18.52
N PRO A 148 36.65 8.44 19.66
CA PRO A 148 36.77 7.38 20.68
C PRO A 148 35.43 6.94 21.28
N GLU A 149 34.48 7.88 21.47
CA GLU A 149 33.12 7.58 21.95
C GLU A 149 32.30 6.84 20.88
N ILE A 150 32.50 7.19 19.61
CA ILE A 150 31.90 6.51 18.46
C ILE A 150 32.42 5.07 18.36
N LYS A 151 33.74 4.86 18.44
CA LYS A 151 34.37 3.51 18.47
C LYS A 151 33.77 2.65 19.58
N GLY A 152 33.65 3.18 20.80
CA GLY A 152 33.00 2.48 21.91
C GLY A 152 31.50 2.18 21.68
N THR A 153 30.79 3.05 20.95
CA THR A 153 29.40 2.81 20.55
C THR A 153 29.29 1.70 19.50
N PHE A 154 30.21 1.66 18.54
CA PHE A 154 30.28 0.61 17.52
C PHE A 154 30.52 -0.75 18.15
N ASP A 155 31.38 -0.86 19.16
CA ASP A 155 31.61 -2.11 19.91
C ASP A 155 30.33 -2.65 20.58
N VAL A 156 29.51 -1.75 21.15
CA VAL A 156 28.21 -2.13 21.73
C VAL A 156 27.23 -2.57 20.64
N LEU A 157 27.19 -1.84 19.52
CA LEU A 157 26.33 -2.19 18.39
C LEU A 157 26.71 -3.53 17.77
N LYS A 158 27.99 -3.86 17.63
CA LYS A 158 28.47 -5.17 17.16
C LYS A 158 27.97 -6.32 18.02
N GLN A 159 28.02 -6.19 19.35
CA GLN A 159 27.47 -7.21 20.26
C GLN A 159 25.94 -7.39 20.07
N ILE A 160 25.21 -6.31 19.79
CA ILE A 160 23.78 -6.36 19.51
C ILE A 160 23.51 -7.01 18.14
N ILE A 161 24.35 -6.73 17.15
CA ILE A 161 24.27 -7.34 15.80
C ILE A 161 24.53 -8.84 15.87
N GLU A 162 25.56 -9.28 16.60
CA GLU A 162 25.85 -10.70 16.81
C GLU A 162 24.65 -11.42 17.44
N PHE A 163 24.04 -10.81 18.46
CA PHE A 163 22.80 -11.32 19.05
C PHE A 163 21.67 -11.40 18.03
N ALA A 164 21.43 -10.35 17.24
CA ALA A 164 20.36 -10.32 16.25
C ALA A 164 20.56 -11.36 15.13
N LYS A 165 21.81 -11.70 14.79
CA LYS A 165 22.17 -12.72 13.80
C LYS A 165 22.03 -14.16 14.31
N ALA A 166 22.00 -14.38 15.62
CA ALA A 166 21.87 -15.72 16.19
C ALA A 166 20.59 -16.41 15.71
N GLU A 167 20.65 -17.73 15.51
CA GLU A 167 19.53 -18.52 14.96
C GLU A 167 18.26 -18.40 15.83
N GLU A 168 18.39 -18.55 17.15
CA GLU A 168 17.27 -18.42 18.10
C GLU A 168 16.69 -16.99 18.11
N SER A 169 17.53 -15.96 17.95
CA SER A 169 17.06 -14.58 17.83
C SER A 169 16.26 -14.39 16.55
N ARG A 170 16.78 -14.84 15.40
CA ARG A 170 16.05 -14.81 14.13
C ARG A 170 14.72 -15.56 14.24
N LYS A 171 14.72 -16.72 14.90
CA LYS A 171 13.52 -17.55 15.11
C LYS A 171 12.47 -16.84 15.96
N TYR A 172 12.79 -16.41 17.19
CA TYR A 172 11.78 -15.87 18.11
C TYR A 172 11.51 -14.38 17.94
N ILE A 173 12.54 -13.55 17.77
CA ILE A 173 12.34 -12.11 17.53
C ILE A 173 11.75 -11.91 16.12
N GLY A 174 12.24 -12.64 15.11
CA GLY A 174 11.67 -12.61 13.77
C GLY A 174 10.19 -13.01 13.77
N ALA A 175 9.82 -14.09 14.46
CA ALA A 175 8.43 -14.50 14.62
C ALA A 175 7.59 -13.40 15.31
N LYS A 176 8.05 -12.83 16.43
CA LYS A 176 7.34 -11.72 17.09
C LYS A 176 7.20 -10.49 16.18
N ASN A 177 8.23 -10.18 15.39
CA ASN A 177 8.18 -9.08 14.43
C ASN A 177 7.05 -9.30 13.41
N VAL A 178 7.04 -10.45 12.72
CA VAL A 178 6.01 -10.74 11.71
C VAL A 178 4.61 -10.87 12.30
N ILE A 179 4.47 -11.35 13.55
CA ILE A 179 3.18 -11.43 14.25
C ILE A 179 2.52 -10.05 14.33
N TYR A 180 3.27 -9.06 14.81
CA TYR A 180 2.73 -7.73 15.09
C TYR A 180 2.77 -6.76 13.91
N THR A 181 3.49 -7.08 12.84
CA THR A 181 3.56 -6.23 11.64
C THR A 181 2.80 -6.79 10.44
N ILE A 182 2.60 -8.11 10.36
CA ILE A 182 2.01 -8.80 9.20
C ILE A 182 0.78 -9.62 9.60
N VAL A 183 0.93 -10.57 10.55
CA VAL A 183 -0.12 -11.56 10.85
C VAL A 183 -1.37 -10.91 11.42
N ASN A 184 -1.19 -9.99 12.38
CA ASN A 184 -2.28 -9.25 13.02
C ASN A 184 -3.13 -8.40 12.07
N ASN A 185 -2.66 -8.15 10.83
CA ASN A 185 -3.45 -7.46 9.82
C ASN A 185 -4.49 -8.38 9.15
N ALA A 186 -4.35 -9.70 9.27
CA ALA A 186 -5.27 -10.67 8.66
C ALA A 186 -6.18 -11.35 9.69
N TRP A 187 -5.64 -11.69 10.85
CA TRP A 187 -6.38 -12.35 11.92
C TRP A 187 -5.83 -11.97 13.30
N ASP A 188 -6.68 -12.01 14.33
CA ASP A 188 -6.38 -11.58 15.70
C ASP A 188 -7.23 -12.35 16.73
N GLY A 189 -6.89 -12.22 18.02
CA GLY A 189 -7.72 -12.70 19.13
C GLY A 189 -7.65 -14.20 19.44
N VAL A 190 -6.87 -14.97 18.68
CA VAL A 190 -6.68 -16.43 18.89
C VAL A 190 -5.19 -16.78 18.95
N CYS A 191 -4.86 -17.99 19.45
CA CYS A 191 -3.48 -18.48 19.49
C CYS A 191 -2.56 -17.45 20.21
N PHE A 192 -1.36 -17.20 19.69
CA PHE A 192 -0.40 -16.24 20.23
C PHE A 192 -0.87 -14.77 20.18
N LEU A 193 -1.99 -14.48 19.50
CA LEU A 193 -2.66 -13.18 19.49
C LEU A 193 -3.81 -13.10 20.52
N ASN A 194 -4.17 -14.21 21.16
CA ASN A 194 -5.03 -14.19 22.33
C ASN A 194 -4.27 -13.59 23.52
N ARG A 195 -4.77 -12.46 24.06
CA ARG A 195 -4.19 -11.79 25.22
C ARG A 195 -4.13 -12.65 26.48
N GLN A 196 -4.92 -13.73 26.53
CA GLN A 196 -4.99 -14.67 27.65
C GLN A 196 -4.22 -15.97 27.38
N THR A 197 -3.49 -16.08 26.27
CA THR A 197 -2.70 -17.28 26.00
C THR A 197 -1.67 -17.51 27.11
N LYS A 198 -1.56 -18.76 27.56
CA LYS A 198 -0.55 -19.20 28.54
C LYS A 198 0.70 -19.74 27.87
N GLU A 199 0.60 -20.11 26.59
CA GLU A 199 1.71 -20.62 25.81
C GLU A 199 2.58 -19.43 25.37
N LYS A 200 3.85 -19.42 25.78
CA LYS A 200 4.79 -18.35 25.45
C LYS A 200 5.43 -18.58 24.09
N ASP A 201 5.63 -19.84 23.70
CA ASP A 201 6.22 -20.21 22.42
C ASP A 201 5.15 -20.19 21.32
N MET A 202 5.23 -19.18 20.46
CA MET A 202 4.28 -18.99 19.36
C MET A 202 4.29 -20.10 18.32
N TYR A 203 5.36 -20.89 18.21
CA TYR A 203 5.41 -22.06 17.32
C TYR A 203 4.55 -23.18 17.89
N ILE A 204 4.67 -23.45 19.19
CA ILE A 204 3.87 -24.46 19.90
C ILE A 204 2.39 -24.04 19.91
N ASP A 205 2.09 -22.79 20.23
CA ASP A 205 0.71 -22.27 20.24
C ASP A 205 0.06 -22.41 18.85
N TYR A 206 0.78 -22.01 17.78
CA TYR A 206 0.30 -22.12 16.41
C TYR A 206 0.04 -23.56 15.99
N LYS A 207 0.98 -24.47 16.28
CA LYS A 207 0.83 -25.90 15.99
C LYS A 207 -0.41 -26.48 16.67
N ASN A 208 -0.57 -26.22 17.97
CA ASN A 208 -1.68 -26.76 18.75
C ASN A 208 -3.03 -26.18 18.30
N TYR A 209 -3.07 -24.90 17.92
CA TYR A 209 -4.32 -24.23 17.55
C TYR A 209 -4.76 -24.50 16.10
N PHE A 210 -3.83 -24.59 15.14
CA PHE A 210 -4.16 -24.69 13.72
C PHE A 210 -3.81 -26.03 13.06
N VAL A 211 -2.76 -26.72 13.51
CA VAL A 211 -2.24 -27.92 12.82
C VAL A 211 -2.76 -29.21 13.43
N VAL A 212 -2.67 -29.36 14.76
CA VAL A 212 -3.16 -30.54 15.49
C VAL A 212 -4.64 -30.85 15.18
N PRO A 213 -5.57 -29.87 15.15
CA PRO A 213 -6.97 -30.14 14.81
C PRO A 213 -7.19 -30.73 13.42
N ILE A 214 -6.26 -30.53 12.49
CA ILE A 214 -6.34 -31.13 11.16
C ILE A 214 -5.97 -32.61 11.23
N ILE A 215 -4.91 -32.95 11.95
CA ILE A 215 -4.48 -34.34 12.12
C ILE A 215 -5.62 -35.15 12.76
N GLU A 216 -6.20 -34.63 13.84
CA GLU A 216 -7.37 -35.23 14.50
C GLU A 216 -8.58 -35.37 13.55
N TYR A 217 -8.81 -34.37 12.69
CA TYR A 217 -9.90 -34.38 11.72
C TYR A 217 -9.71 -35.40 10.59
N LEU A 218 -8.47 -35.63 10.15
CA LEU A 218 -8.15 -36.61 9.12
C LEU A 218 -8.28 -38.04 9.66
N GLU A 219 -7.91 -38.25 10.93
CA GLU A 219 -7.99 -39.55 11.62
C GLU A 219 -9.40 -39.91 12.12
N ALA A 220 -10.30 -38.93 12.25
CA ALA A 220 -11.65 -39.13 12.78
C ALA A 220 -12.57 -39.97 11.87
N ASP A 221 -13.45 -40.76 12.51
CA ASP A 221 -14.60 -41.37 11.83
C ASP A 221 -15.66 -40.29 11.54
N LYS A 222 -15.92 -40.08 10.25
CA LYS A 222 -16.81 -39.02 9.74
C LYS A 222 -18.29 -39.44 9.71
N SER A 223 -18.63 -40.69 10.02
CA SER A 223 -20.00 -41.20 10.00
C SER A 223 -20.99 -40.42 10.89
N GLU A 224 -20.49 -39.82 11.98
CA GLU A 224 -21.27 -39.01 12.94
C GLU A 224 -21.27 -37.51 12.62
N PHE A 225 -20.64 -37.07 11.52
CA PHE A 225 -20.56 -35.66 11.17
C PHE A 225 -21.89 -35.22 10.55
N LYS A 226 -22.47 -34.14 11.09
CA LYS A 226 -23.84 -33.68 10.75
C LYS A 226 -23.89 -32.33 10.06
N TYR A 227 -22.75 -31.63 9.99
CA TYR A 227 -22.66 -30.28 9.48
C TYR A 227 -21.68 -30.21 8.31
N THR A 228 -21.72 -29.11 7.55
CA THR A 228 -20.87 -28.89 6.38
C THR A 228 -20.10 -27.59 6.52
N CYS A 229 -18.84 -27.61 6.12
CA CYS A 229 -17.96 -26.45 6.15
C CYS A 229 -18.46 -25.35 5.22
N PHE A 230 -18.61 -24.13 5.75
CA PHE A 230 -19.07 -22.97 5.00
C PHE A 230 -18.23 -22.66 3.74
N SER A 231 -16.92 -22.95 3.76
CA SER A 231 -16.01 -22.59 2.66
C SER A 231 -15.76 -23.73 1.65
N CYS A 232 -16.01 -24.99 2.01
CA CYS A 232 -15.59 -26.12 1.17
C CYS A 232 -16.50 -27.36 1.21
N ASP A 233 -17.65 -27.27 1.89
CA ASP A 233 -18.67 -28.31 2.00
C ASP A 233 -18.22 -29.63 2.66
N ARG A 234 -16.97 -29.73 3.14
CA ARG A 234 -16.51 -30.90 3.90
C ARG A 234 -17.32 -31.09 5.18
N GLU A 235 -17.58 -32.34 5.53
CA GLU A 235 -18.31 -32.71 6.73
C GLU A 235 -17.61 -32.24 8.02
N MET A 236 -18.40 -31.86 9.03
CA MET A 236 -17.95 -31.36 10.33
C MET A 236 -18.81 -31.92 11.47
N LYS A 237 -18.18 -32.07 12.64
CA LYS A 237 -18.83 -32.53 13.87
C LYS A 237 -19.65 -31.45 14.58
N ASP A 238 -19.17 -30.21 14.56
CA ASP A 238 -19.75 -29.06 15.24
C ASP A 238 -19.37 -27.73 14.55
N PHE A 239 -19.87 -26.62 15.08
CA PHE A 239 -19.62 -25.26 14.58
C PHE A 239 -18.58 -24.49 15.41
N ASN A 240 -17.71 -25.16 16.18
CA ASN A 240 -16.77 -24.48 17.09
C ASN A 240 -15.68 -23.67 16.36
N ASN A 241 -15.42 -23.98 15.08
CA ASN A 241 -14.46 -23.28 14.25
C ASN A 241 -15.11 -22.12 13.50
N ASP A 242 -15.53 -21.10 14.25
CA ASP A 242 -16.04 -19.86 13.67
C ASP A 242 -14.94 -19.01 13.01
N LEU A 243 -15.38 -17.96 12.30
CA LEU A 243 -14.52 -17.02 11.59
C LEU A 243 -14.22 -15.73 12.37
N SER A 244 -14.60 -15.64 13.65
CA SER A 244 -14.51 -14.41 14.47
C SER A 244 -13.09 -13.86 14.59
N PHE A 245 -12.08 -14.73 14.44
CA PHE A 245 -10.67 -14.38 14.48
C PHE A 245 -10.19 -13.59 13.24
N LEU A 246 -10.94 -13.58 12.14
CA LEU A 246 -10.56 -12.87 10.93
C LEU A 246 -10.84 -11.37 11.04
N VAL A 247 -9.81 -10.57 10.80
CA VAL A 247 -9.88 -9.11 10.89
C VAL A 247 -10.89 -8.57 9.86
N ASN A 248 -11.85 -7.76 10.31
CA ASN A 248 -12.90 -7.14 9.49
C ASN A 248 -13.74 -8.10 8.63
N THR A 249 -13.77 -9.40 8.93
CA THR A 249 -14.59 -10.36 8.20
C THR A 249 -15.50 -11.15 9.15
N GLY A 250 -14.94 -11.70 10.23
CA GLY A 250 -15.72 -12.38 11.26
C GLY A 250 -16.50 -11.44 12.16
N PHE A 251 -17.41 -12.02 12.95
CA PHE A 251 -18.11 -11.36 14.05
C PHE A 251 -18.04 -12.22 15.32
N ASP A 252 -18.23 -11.60 16.49
CA ASP A 252 -18.28 -12.30 17.76
C ASP A 252 -19.58 -13.12 17.84
N VAL A 253 -19.48 -14.41 17.52
CA VAL A 253 -20.62 -15.34 17.46
C VAL A 253 -21.31 -15.47 18.81
N SER A 254 -20.57 -15.34 19.91
CA SER A 254 -21.11 -15.49 21.26
C SER A 254 -21.94 -14.27 21.71
N ARG A 255 -21.60 -13.06 21.25
CA ARG A 255 -22.21 -11.81 21.73
C ARG A 255 -23.03 -11.07 20.69
N LYS A 256 -22.84 -11.36 19.39
CA LYS A 256 -23.44 -10.62 18.27
C LYS A 256 -24.22 -11.54 17.33
N THR A 257 -25.12 -12.33 17.90
CA THR A 257 -25.95 -13.29 17.16
C THR A 257 -26.85 -12.64 16.11
N SER A 258 -27.15 -11.35 16.23
CA SER A 258 -27.97 -10.59 15.26
C SER A 258 -27.33 -10.43 13.87
N HIS A 259 -26.06 -10.79 13.70
CA HIS A 259 -25.41 -10.82 12.38
C HIS A 259 -25.78 -12.04 11.54
N VAL A 260 -26.43 -13.05 12.12
CA VAL A 260 -26.82 -14.28 11.42
C VAL A 260 -28.33 -14.42 11.39
N TRP A 261 -28.84 -15.06 10.32
CA TRP A 261 -30.25 -15.36 10.18
C TRP A 261 -30.78 -16.18 11.36
N ASP A 262 -31.96 -15.82 11.86
CA ASP A 262 -32.62 -16.45 13.00
C ASP A 262 -31.76 -16.57 14.28
N PHE A 263 -30.70 -15.76 14.39
CA PHE A 263 -29.75 -15.80 15.52
C PHE A 263 -29.04 -17.16 15.70
N GLN A 264 -29.07 -18.04 14.68
CA GLN A 264 -28.42 -19.35 14.69
C GLN A 264 -27.18 -19.32 13.80
N ASN A 265 -26.00 -19.49 14.39
CA ASN A 265 -24.76 -19.47 13.62
C ASN A 265 -24.55 -20.77 12.84
N ASP A 266 -24.61 -20.68 11.53
CA ASP A 266 -24.23 -21.71 10.57
C ASP A 266 -22.89 -21.40 9.86
N VAL A 267 -22.24 -20.29 10.22
CA VAL A 267 -20.95 -19.87 9.65
C VAL A 267 -19.80 -20.44 10.48
N ALA A 268 -19.37 -21.66 10.13
CA ALA A 268 -18.15 -22.27 10.64
C ALA A 268 -17.41 -23.07 9.56
N VAL A 269 -16.13 -23.37 9.81
CA VAL A 269 -15.25 -23.99 8.83
C VAL A 269 -14.54 -25.22 9.37
N CYS A 270 -14.22 -26.17 8.49
CA CYS A 270 -13.46 -27.35 8.87
C CYS A 270 -12.02 -26.96 9.29
N PRO A 271 -11.31 -27.81 10.05
CA PRO A 271 -9.93 -27.52 10.48
C PRO A 271 -8.97 -27.19 9.33
N ILE A 272 -9.13 -27.82 8.16
CA ILE A 272 -8.33 -27.53 6.96
C ILE A 272 -8.56 -26.09 6.49
N CYS A 273 -9.81 -25.66 6.38
CA CYS A 273 -10.14 -24.29 5.97
C CYS A 273 -9.67 -23.27 7.00
N LYS A 274 -9.76 -23.59 8.30
CA LYS A 274 -9.23 -22.73 9.38
C LYS A 274 -7.72 -22.50 9.24
N LEU A 275 -6.95 -23.54 8.90
CA LEU A 275 -5.52 -23.38 8.59
C LEU A 275 -5.31 -22.52 7.34
N VAL A 276 -6.07 -22.73 6.27
CA VAL A 276 -5.96 -21.92 5.04
C VAL A 276 -6.20 -20.44 5.36
N TYR A 277 -7.21 -20.10 6.16
CA TYR A 277 -7.45 -18.73 6.61
C TYR A 277 -6.30 -18.16 7.46
N SER A 278 -5.64 -19.00 8.28
CA SER A 278 -4.44 -18.55 9.01
C SER A 278 -3.27 -18.18 8.08
N CYS A 279 -3.27 -18.66 6.83
CA CYS A 279 -2.24 -18.40 5.82
C CYS A 279 -2.48 -17.11 5.01
N VAL A 280 -3.58 -16.37 5.24
CA VAL A 280 -3.86 -15.08 4.56
C VAL A 280 -2.67 -14.09 4.62
N PRO A 281 -1.93 -13.94 5.75
CA PRO A 281 -0.72 -13.12 5.82
C PRO A 281 0.34 -13.44 4.75
N ALA A 282 0.42 -14.70 4.32
CA ALA A 282 1.38 -15.16 3.33
C ALA A 282 0.93 -14.90 1.89
N GLY A 283 -0.38 -14.72 1.65
CA GLY A 283 -0.93 -14.44 0.31
C GLY A 283 -1.06 -12.96 -0.02
N ILE A 284 -1.34 -12.11 0.98
CA ILE A 284 -1.41 -10.65 0.81
C ILE A 284 0.01 -10.05 0.80
N SER A 285 0.21 -8.99 0.02
CA SER A 285 1.43 -8.18 0.08
C SER A 285 1.20 -6.98 0.99
N TYR A 286 1.90 -6.93 2.12
CA TYR A 286 1.76 -5.87 3.12
C TYR A 286 2.96 -4.93 3.06
N ILE A 287 2.74 -3.64 3.32
CA ILE A 287 3.77 -2.62 3.49
C ILE A 287 3.28 -1.63 4.55
N TYR A 288 3.93 -1.60 5.71
CA TYR A 288 3.49 -0.80 6.85
C TYR A 288 2.00 -1.04 7.16
N ASN A 289 1.15 -0.01 7.12
CA ASN A 289 -0.29 -0.09 7.39
C ASN A 289 -1.15 -0.34 6.14
N ASN A 290 -0.51 -0.66 5.01
CA ASN A 290 -1.17 -0.92 3.75
C ASN A 290 -0.96 -2.37 3.32
N GLY A 291 -1.88 -2.90 2.53
CA GLY A 291 -1.75 -4.21 1.92
C GLY A 291 -2.53 -4.30 0.63
N ILE A 292 -2.14 -5.24 -0.21
CA ILE A 292 -2.72 -5.42 -1.53
C ILE A 292 -2.77 -6.89 -1.91
N TYR A 293 -3.90 -7.28 -2.48
CA TYR A 293 -4.13 -8.62 -3.02
C TYR A 293 -5.02 -8.54 -4.25
N VAL A 294 -4.64 -9.27 -5.29
CA VAL A 294 -5.43 -9.43 -6.50
C VAL A 294 -6.11 -10.80 -6.46
N ASN A 295 -7.43 -10.81 -6.35
CA ASN A 295 -8.25 -12.01 -6.34
C ASN A 295 -8.60 -12.42 -7.78
N ASP A 296 -7.70 -13.20 -8.41
CA ASP A 296 -8.02 -13.94 -9.62
C ASP A 296 -8.65 -15.29 -9.21
N ASN A 297 -9.97 -15.40 -9.32
CA ASN A 297 -10.71 -16.61 -8.97
C ASN A 297 -10.88 -17.57 -10.17
N SER A 298 -10.39 -17.22 -11.36
CA SER A 298 -10.52 -18.06 -12.56
C SER A 298 -9.39 -19.10 -12.65
N ASN A 299 -8.23 -18.80 -12.06
CA ASN A 299 -7.07 -19.67 -12.08
C ASN A 299 -6.14 -19.47 -10.87
N VAL A 300 -5.93 -20.53 -10.09
CA VAL A 300 -5.00 -20.56 -8.93
C VAL A 300 -3.58 -20.14 -9.31
N GLU A 301 -3.08 -20.63 -10.43
CA GLU A 301 -1.72 -20.33 -10.90
C GLU A 301 -1.58 -18.84 -11.24
N ASN A 302 -2.59 -18.24 -11.86
CA ASN A 302 -2.58 -16.80 -12.11
C ASN A 302 -2.61 -16.01 -10.79
N ALA A 303 -3.48 -16.39 -9.85
CA ALA A 303 -3.59 -15.75 -8.53
C ALA A 303 -2.25 -15.79 -7.76
N ILE A 304 -1.54 -16.91 -7.82
CA ILE A 304 -0.19 -17.05 -7.24
C ILE A 304 0.80 -16.11 -7.94
N ASN A 305 0.86 -16.18 -9.28
CA ASN A 305 1.85 -15.46 -10.07
C ASN A 305 1.73 -13.95 -9.92
N ILE A 306 0.51 -13.40 -10.05
CA ILE A 306 0.27 -11.96 -9.97
C ILE A 306 0.63 -11.40 -8.61
N ASN A 307 0.19 -12.05 -7.52
CA ASN A 307 0.45 -11.57 -6.16
C ASN A 307 1.93 -11.67 -5.79
N ASN A 308 2.62 -12.72 -6.25
CA ASN A 308 4.06 -12.85 -6.05
C ASN A 308 4.85 -11.82 -6.89
N LYS A 309 4.38 -11.42 -8.07
CA LYS A 309 5.00 -10.32 -8.84
C LYS A 309 4.75 -8.97 -8.19
N ILE A 310 3.53 -8.68 -7.73
CA ILE A 310 3.21 -7.46 -6.98
C ILE A 310 4.15 -7.32 -5.79
N PHE A 311 4.30 -8.39 -4.99
CA PHE A 311 5.23 -8.41 -3.86
C PHE A 311 6.67 -8.06 -4.29
N LYS A 312 7.18 -8.72 -5.32
CA LYS A 312 8.55 -8.46 -5.82
C LYS A 312 8.72 -7.04 -6.31
N GLU A 313 7.73 -6.44 -6.97
CA GLU A 313 7.84 -5.07 -7.49
C GLU A 313 7.82 -4.02 -6.38
N ILE A 314 6.98 -4.23 -5.37
CA ILE A 314 6.95 -3.42 -4.16
C ILE A 314 8.34 -3.39 -3.50
N TYR A 315 8.92 -4.57 -3.26
CA TYR A 315 10.16 -4.70 -2.49
C TYR A 315 11.45 -4.54 -3.33
N LYS A 316 11.35 -4.54 -4.67
CA LYS A 316 12.49 -4.22 -5.56
C LYS A 316 12.91 -2.77 -5.51
N GLN A 317 12.00 -1.84 -5.23
CA GLN A 317 12.26 -0.42 -5.37
C GLN A 317 13.07 0.17 -4.21
N LYS A 318 13.29 -0.57 -3.11
CA LYS A 318 14.07 -0.18 -1.90
C LYS A 318 13.72 1.17 -1.25
N ASP A 319 12.84 1.96 -1.85
CA ASP A 319 12.32 3.22 -1.33
C ASP A 319 11.20 2.96 -0.33
N GLU A 320 11.27 3.63 0.83
CA GLU A 320 10.27 3.57 1.90
C GLU A 320 8.93 4.26 1.54
N ASP A 321 8.75 4.70 0.30
CA ASP A 321 7.63 5.58 -0.08
C ASP A 321 6.37 4.79 -0.46
N LYS A 322 5.31 4.93 0.35
CA LYS A 322 3.98 4.31 0.16
C LYS A 322 3.40 4.51 -1.24
N LYS A 323 3.80 5.61 -1.90
CA LYS A 323 3.46 6.00 -3.28
C LYS A 323 3.75 4.91 -4.32
N LEU A 324 4.67 3.98 -4.00
CA LEU A 324 5.13 2.91 -4.89
C LEU A 324 4.19 1.69 -4.94
N THR A 325 3.23 1.57 -4.00
CA THR A 325 2.33 0.39 -3.93
C THR A 325 1.40 0.29 -5.16
N TYR A 326 0.79 1.42 -5.56
CA TYR A 326 -0.06 1.47 -6.75
C TYR A 326 0.74 1.35 -8.03
N ARG A 327 1.94 1.93 -8.07
CA ARG A 327 2.84 1.80 -9.22
C ARG A 327 3.27 0.34 -9.41
N ALA A 328 3.61 -0.36 -8.33
CA ALA A 328 3.94 -1.77 -8.32
C ALA A 328 2.74 -2.65 -8.70
N LEU A 329 1.53 -2.34 -8.22
CA LEU A 329 0.32 -3.01 -8.69
C LEU A 329 0.17 -2.89 -10.21
N VAL A 330 0.23 -1.66 -10.71
CA VAL A 330 0.00 -1.35 -12.13
C VAL A 330 1.06 -1.98 -13.01
N ASN A 331 2.33 -1.92 -12.61
CA ASN A 331 3.43 -2.53 -13.35
C ASN A 331 3.31 -4.06 -13.36
N ALA A 332 3.01 -4.69 -12.22
CA ALA A 332 2.85 -6.14 -12.12
C ALA A 332 1.69 -6.63 -12.98
N ILE A 333 0.54 -5.94 -12.92
CA ILE A 333 -0.62 -6.22 -13.76
C ILE A 333 -0.25 -6.03 -15.23
N ASN A 334 0.32 -4.91 -15.63
CA ASN A 334 0.64 -4.65 -17.03
C ASN A 334 1.59 -5.70 -17.62
N LYS A 335 2.52 -6.23 -16.82
CA LYS A 335 3.48 -7.27 -17.25
C LYS A 335 2.87 -8.68 -17.27
N GLU A 336 1.98 -9.02 -16.33
CA GLU A 336 1.27 -10.31 -16.33
C GLU A 336 0.24 -10.38 -17.46
N TYR A 337 -0.44 -9.25 -17.71
CA TYR A 337 -1.56 -9.17 -18.64
C TYR A 337 -1.14 -8.75 -20.05
N SER A 338 0.03 -8.12 -20.30
CA SER A 338 0.51 -7.89 -21.68
C SER A 338 0.58 -9.18 -22.51
N ASP A 339 0.89 -10.30 -21.85
CA ASP A 339 1.10 -11.60 -22.51
C ASP A 339 -0.20 -12.44 -22.57
N LYS A 340 -1.22 -12.12 -21.76
CA LYS A 340 -2.48 -12.88 -21.59
C LYS A 340 -3.79 -12.10 -21.81
N ILE A 341 -3.76 -10.80 -22.14
CA ILE A 341 -4.94 -9.92 -22.43
C ILE A 341 -5.89 -10.49 -23.50
N LYS A 342 -5.48 -11.54 -24.22
CA LYS A 342 -6.28 -12.14 -25.27
C LYS A 342 -7.53 -12.91 -24.81
N TYR A 343 -7.70 -13.35 -23.55
CA TYR A 343 -8.80 -14.30 -23.29
C TYR A 343 -9.69 -14.25 -22.04
N GLU A 344 -9.59 -13.35 -21.06
CA GLU A 344 -10.64 -13.31 -20.02
C GLU A 344 -11.16 -11.90 -19.73
N LEU A 345 -12.48 -11.76 -19.96
CA LEU A 345 -13.35 -10.63 -19.63
C LEU A 345 -13.53 -10.45 -18.10
N ALA A 346 -12.64 -11.01 -17.28
CA ALA A 346 -12.81 -11.04 -15.84
C ALA A 346 -12.47 -9.68 -15.24
N ASP A 347 -13.47 -9.08 -14.62
CA ASP A 347 -13.32 -7.99 -13.66
C ASP A 347 -12.47 -8.49 -12.49
N ILE A 348 -11.19 -8.09 -12.46
CA ILE A 348 -10.25 -8.54 -11.44
C ILE A 348 -10.59 -7.83 -10.13
N GLN A 349 -10.89 -8.58 -9.07
CA GLN A 349 -11.17 -7.98 -7.76
C GLN A 349 -9.85 -7.63 -7.06
N LEU A 350 -9.62 -6.34 -6.86
CA LEU A 350 -8.54 -5.81 -6.05
C LEU A 350 -9.00 -5.64 -4.60
N VAL A 351 -8.28 -6.26 -3.69
CA VAL A 351 -8.45 -6.08 -2.26
C VAL A 351 -7.32 -5.22 -1.73
N ARG A 352 -7.67 -4.07 -1.15
CA ARG A 352 -6.75 -3.15 -0.49
C ARG A 352 -6.96 -3.23 1.03
N TYR A 353 -5.89 -3.33 1.78
CA TYR A 353 -5.91 -3.15 3.23
C TYR A 353 -5.33 -1.77 3.52
N GLU A 354 -6.08 -0.88 4.15
CA GLU A 354 -5.64 0.48 4.45
C GLU A 354 -6.07 0.86 5.87
N ASN A 355 -5.09 1.13 6.74
CA ASN A 355 -5.32 1.56 8.13
C ASN A 355 -6.30 0.66 8.90
N GLY A 356 -6.09 -0.66 8.81
CA GLY A 356 -6.91 -1.61 9.57
C GLY A 356 -8.26 -1.93 8.95
N LYS A 357 -8.51 -1.62 7.66
CA LYS A 357 -9.76 -1.92 6.96
C LYS A 357 -9.52 -2.47 5.55
N TYR A 358 -10.35 -3.40 5.12
CA TYR A 358 -10.39 -3.86 3.73
C TYR A 358 -11.26 -2.95 2.87
N ARG A 359 -10.80 -2.68 1.64
CA ARG A 359 -11.50 -1.94 0.58
C ARG A 359 -11.43 -2.76 -0.69
N PHE A 360 -12.53 -2.79 -1.43
CA PHE A 360 -12.67 -3.61 -2.62
C PHE A 360 -12.83 -2.72 -3.84
N ASN A 361 -12.09 -3.03 -4.88
CA ASN A 361 -12.18 -2.39 -6.18
C ASN A 361 -12.28 -3.44 -7.26
N ILE A 362 -13.00 -3.11 -8.33
CA ILE A 362 -13.03 -3.91 -9.54
C ILE A 362 -12.10 -3.25 -10.55
N LEU A 363 -11.04 -3.95 -10.91
CA LEU A 363 -10.10 -3.53 -11.93
C LEU A 363 -10.66 -3.90 -13.30
N SER A 364 -11.44 -2.98 -13.86
CA SER A 364 -11.89 -3.12 -15.24
C SER A 364 -10.70 -3.02 -16.20
N ARG A 365 -10.77 -3.76 -17.31
CA ARG A 365 -9.80 -3.64 -18.42
C ARG A 365 -9.61 -2.19 -18.86
N LYS A 366 -10.69 -1.41 -18.91
CA LYS A 366 -10.66 0.00 -19.31
C LYS A 366 -9.88 0.86 -18.33
N SER A 367 -10.07 0.66 -17.02
CA SER A 367 -9.30 1.38 -16.00
C SER A 367 -7.81 1.07 -16.12
N LEU A 368 -7.44 -0.19 -16.37
CA LEU A 368 -6.04 -0.60 -16.59
C LEU A 368 -5.45 0.01 -17.86
N GLU A 369 -6.19 0.00 -18.97
CA GLU A 369 -5.78 0.65 -20.23
C GLU A 369 -5.53 2.15 -20.02
N VAL A 370 -6.45 2.85 -19.34
CA VAL A 370 -6.28 4.28 -19.03
C VAL A 370 -5.02 4.50 -18.18
N ILE A 371 -4.83 3.72 -17.12
CA ILE A 371 -3.64 3.85 -16.26
C ILE A 371 -2.35 3.65 -17.07
N ARG A 372 -2.31 2.60 -17.91
CA ARG A 372 -1.15 2.28 -18.75
C ARG A 372 -0.86 3.40 -19.75
N ASP A 373 -1.88 3.85 -20.45
CA ASP A 373 -1.76 4.88 -21.50
C ASP A 373 -1.52 6.29 -20.90
N SER A 374 -1.76 6.45 -19.59
CA SER A 374 -1.48 7.65 -18.80
C SER A 374 -0.20 7.58 -17.96
N LYS A 375 0.69 6.61 -18.19
CA LYS A 375 1.87 6.40 -17.34
C LYS A 375 2.71 7.65 -17.14
N ILE A 376 2.96 8.42 -18.22
CA ILE A 376 3.80 9.63 -18.17
C ILE A 376 3.13 10.71 -17.31
N GLU A 377 1.85 10.96 -17.53
CA GLU A 377 1.08 11.95 -16.76
C GLU A 377 0.99 11.55 -15.29
N LEU A 378 0.79 10.26 -15.00
CA LEU A 378 0.71 9.73 -13.65
C LEU A 378 2.05 9.77 -12.91
N ASP A 379 3.17 9.41 -13.56
CA ASP A 379 4.50 9.46 -12.94
C ASP A 379 4.86 10.89 -12.50
N ARG A 380 4.40 11.92 -13.25
CA ARG A 380 4.56 13.35 -12.88
C ARG A 380 3.78 13.76 -11.63
N LEU A 381 2.75 13.00 -11.23
CA LEU A 381 1.93 13.31 -10.06
C LEU A 381 2.44 12.69 -8.76
N ILE A 382 3.42 11.79 -8.82
CA ILE A 382 3.88 10.99 -7.65
C ILE A 382 4.23 11.88 -6.46
N ASN A 383 5.01 12.94 -6.69
CA ASN A 383 5.46 13.85 -5.64
C ASN A 383 4.52 15.05 -5.40
N CYS A 384 3.35 15.06 -6.05
CA CYS A 384 2.39 16.14 -5.90
C CYS A 384 1.49 15.90 -4.68
N SER A 385 1.29 16.94 -3.86
CA SER A 385 0.43 16.86 -2.69
C SER A 385 -0.22 18.19 -2.33
N PHE A 386 -1.23 18.15 -1.47
CA PHE A 386 -1.75 19.34 -0.81
C PHE A 386 -2.04 19.08 0.66
N LYS A 387 -1.99 20.14 1.47
CA LYS A 387 -2.32 20.08 2.89
C LYS A 387 -3.71 20.68 3.11
N GLU A 388 -4.58 19.92 3.75
CA GLU A 388 -5.89 20.38 4.19
C GLU A 388 -5.96 20.20 5.71
N ILE A 389 -6.09 21.33 6.41
CA ILE A 389 -6.00 21.41 7.88
C ILE A 389 -4.63 20.87 8.35
N ASN A 390 -4.57 19.66 8.89
CA ASN A 390 -3.36 19.01 9.39
C ASN A 390 -3.06 17.68 8.68
N THR A 391 -3.72 17.42 7.55
CA THR A 391 -3.57 16.18 6.80
C THR A 391 -2.99 16.47 5.42
N TYR A 392 -1.97 15.70 5.03
CA TYR A 392 -1.42 15.72 3.69
C TYR A 392 -2.17 14.72 2.81
N PHE A 393 -2.50 15.16 1.59
CA PHE A 393 -3.14 14.35 0.57
C PHE A 393 -2.23 14.25 -0.65
N ASN A 394 -1.87 13.03 -1.03
CA ASN A 394 -1.10 12.78 -2.24
C ASN A 394 -2.01 12.80 -3.47
N ILE A 395 -1.66 13.57 -4.49
CA ILE A 395 -2.50 13.75 -5.68
C ILE A 395 -2.50 12.50 -6.57
N TYR A 396 -1.36 11.81 -6.71
CA TYR A 396 -1.29 10.55 -7.45
C TYR A 396 -2.21 9.49 -6.85
N GLU A 397 -2.18 9.29 -5.53
CA GLU A 397 -3.06 8.34 -4.84
C GLU A 397 -4.55 8.66 -5.07
N LEU A 398 -4.93 9.95 -5.00
CA LEU A 398 -6.31 10.38 -5.27
C LEU A 398 -6.76 10.14 -6.71
N VAL A 399 -5.86 10.31 -7.69
CA VAL A 399 -6.16 10.04 -9.10
C VAL A 399 -6.30 8.54 -9.34
N ILE A 400 -5.39 7.73 -8.79
CA ILE A 400 -5.48 6.27 -8.90
C ILE A 400 -6.76 5.75 -8.23
N ASP A 401 -7.06 6.17 -7.00
CA ASP A 401 -8.27 5.74 -6.29
C ASP A 401 -9.54 6.05 -7.11
N ARG A 402 -9.60 7.21 -7.76
CA ARG A 402 -10.72 7.56 -8.66
C ARG A 402 -10.79 6.67 -9.89
N LEU A 403 -9.67 6.34 -10.54
CA LEU A 403 -9.64 5.41 -11.67
C LEU A 403 -10.10 3.99 -11.26
N LEU A 404 -9.68 3.54 -10.07
CA LEU A 404 -10.08 2.26 -9.48
C LEU A 404 -11.56 2.22 -9.07
N ASN A 405 -12.15 3.38 -8.76
CA ASN A 405 -13.57 3.53 -8.43
C ASN A 405 -14.42 3.97 -9.64
N THR A 406 -13.85 4.00 -10.85
CA THR A 406 -14.53 4.46 -12.09
C THR A 406 -15.15 5.87 -11.95
N GLN A 407 -14.42 6.78 -11.30
CA GLN A 407 -14.83 8.16 -11.08
C GLN A 407 -14.02 9.13 -11.96
N ASN A 408 -14.71 10.14 -12.50
CA ASN A 408 -14.03 11.24 -13.18
C ASN A 408 -13.27 12.15 -12.19
N MET A 409 -12.39 12.98 -12.73
CA MET A 409 -11.47 13.84 -11.96
C MET A 409 -11.97 15.28 -11.78
N PHE A 410 -13.13 15.65 -12.32
CA PHE A 410 -13.56 17.05 -12.34
C PHE A 410 -13.69 17.65 -10.94
N THR A 411 -14.20 16.90 -9.97
CA THR A 411 -14.31 17.38 -8.58
C THR A 411 -12.93 17.54 -7.92
N LEU A 412 -11.96 16.70 -8.28
CA LEU A 412 -10.58 16.82 -7.80
C LEU A 412 -9.92 18.05 -8.41
N VAL A 413 -10.04 18.24 -9.72
CA VAL A 413 -9.53 19.42 -10.43
C VAL A 413 -10.13 20.72 -9.88
N GLN A 414 -11.46 20.75 -9.67
CA GLN A 414 -12.13 21.86 -9.01
C GLN A 414 -11.54 22.16 -7.63
N LYS A 415 -11.32 21.14 -6.80
CA LYS A 415 -10.74 21.29 -5.46
C LYS A 415 -9.33 21.86 -5.56
N LEU A 416 -8.48 21.29 -6.41
CA LEU A 416 -7.10 21.75 -6.58
C LEU A 416 -7.05 23.22 -7.04
N LEU A 417 -7.79 23.60 -8.09
CA LEU A 417 -7.79 24.99 -8.56
C LEU A 417 -8.31 25.97 -7.50
N TYR A 418 -9.34 25.59 -6.72
CA TYR A 418 -9.83 26.40 -5.62
C TYR A 418 -8.80 26.55 -4.48
N TYR A 419 -8.08 25.48 -4.14
CA TYR A 419 -7.02 25.51 -3.13
C TYR A 419 -5.83 26.34 -3.59
N LYS A 420 -5.49 26.30 -4.89
CA LYS A 420 -4.43 27.13 -5.43
C LYS A 420 -4.73 28.62 -5.30
N LEU A 421 -6.00 29.02 -5.39
CA LEU A 421 -6.44 30.40 -5.18
C LEU A 421 -6.56 30.79 -3.69
N SER A 422 -7.03 29.89 -2.84
CA SER A 422 -7.39 30.22 -1.44
C SER A 422 -6.26 29.93 -0.44
N ALA A 423 -5.45 28.90 -0.69
CA ALA A 423 -4.38 28.45 0.20
C ALA A 423 -3.13 27.97 -0.58
N PRO A 424 -2.49 28.85 -1.37
CA PRO A 424 -1.36 28.47 -2.25
C PRO A 424 -0.17 27.87 -1.50
N LYS A 425 0.11 28.33 -0.26
CA LYS A 425 1.20 27.83 0.60
C LYS A 425 1.04 26.35 0.99
N ASN A 426 -0.17 25.82 0.92
CA ASN A 426 -0.47 24.43 1.23
C ASN A 426 -0.52 23.54 -0.04
N CYS A 427 -0.12 24.07 -1.19
CA CYS A 427 -0.24 23.39 -2.48
C CYS A 427 1.14 23.04 -3.06
N TYR A 428 1.53 21.77 -2.99
CA TYR A 428 2.76 21.23 -3.56
C TYR A 428 2.49 20.65 -4.96
N TYR A 429 1.94 21.49 -5.84
CA TYR A 429 1.68 21.21 -7.25
C TYR A 429 1.45 22.53 -8.02
N ASN A 430 1.49 22.47 -9.34
CA ASN A 430 1.33 23.62 -10.23
C ASN A 430 0.24 23.36 -11.29
N ALA A 431 0.00 24.36 -12.16
CA ALA A 431 -0.99 24.25 -13.23
C ALA A 431 -0.69 23.08 -14.17
N PHE A 432 0.58 22.81 -14.47
CA PHE A 432 0.99 21.68 -15.32
C PHE A 432 0.55 20.34 -14.74
N HIS A 433 0.65 20.13 -13.42
CA HIS A 433 0.13 18.92 -12.78
C HIS A 433 -1.40 18.81 -12.91
N VAL A 434 -2.14 19.93 -12.84
CA VAL A 434 -3.60 19.93 -13.09
C VAL A 434 -3.92 19.54 -14.54
N LEU A 435 -3.11 19.97 -15.52
CA LEU A 435 -3.28 19.56 -16.91
C LEU A 435 -3.05 18.06 -17.09
N ASN A 436 -2.01 17.50 -16.47
CA ASN A 436 -1.79 16.04 -16.48
C ASN A 436 -3.02 15.28 -15.93
N ILE A 437 -3.69 15.79 -14.88
CA ILE A 437 -4.95 15.20 -14.37
C ILE A 437 -6.08 15.29 -15.40
N LEU A 438 -6.19 16.41 -16.12
CA LEU A 438 -7.20 16.59 -17.18
C LEU A 438 -6.93 15.68 -18.39
N ASP A 439 -5.67 15.44 -18.74
CA ASP A 439 -5.28 14.50 -19.80
C ASP A 439 -5.65 13.06 -19.42
N VAL A 440 -5.33 12.66 -18.19
CA VAL A 440 -5.78 11.37 -17.62
C VAL A 440 -7.30 11.26 -17.66
N ASN A 441 -8.00 12.30 -17.23
CA ASN A 441 -9.47 12.32 -17.24
C ASN A 441 -10.03 12.23 -18.67
N THR A 442 -9.40 12.87 -19.65
CA THR A 442 -9.84 12.81 -21.05
C THR A 442 -9.72 11.39 -21.59
N LYS A 443 -8.60 10.70 -21.31
CA LYS A 443 -8.41 9.27 -21.64
C LYS A 443 -9.45 8.39 -20.92
N PHE A 444 -9.70 8.63 -19.64
CA PHE A 444 -10.74 7.94 -18.86
C PHE A 444 -12.14 8.08 -19.50
N MET A 445 -12.55 9.32 -19.78
CA MET A 445 -13.86 9.64 -20.34
C MET A 445 -14.03 9.01 -21.74
N ARG A 446 -12.95 8.95 -22.54
CA ARG A 446 -12.92 8.19 -23.79
C ARG A 446 -13.22 6.71 -23.58
N GLY A 447 -12.58 6.09 -22.59
CA GLY A 447 -12.78 4.68 -22.24
C GLY A 447 -14.21 4.35 -21.81
N VAL A 448 -14.86 5.24 -21.04
CA VAL A 448 -16.27 5.06 -20.61
C VAL A 448 -17.29 5.49 -21.67
N GLY A 449 -16.85 6.09 -22.77
CA GLY A 449 -17.66 6.28 -23.98
C GLY A 449 -18.01 7.73 -24.33
N TYR A 450 -17.56 8.70 -23.53
CA TYR A 450 -17.64 10.13 -23.82
C TYR A 450 -16.43 10.58 -24.62
N MET A 451 -16.43 11.78 -25.22
CA MET A 451 -15.23 12.37 -25.83
C MET A 451 -14.47 11.48 -26.86
N LYS A 452 -15.17 10.60 -27.58
CA LYS A 452 -14.58 9.63 -28.53
C LYS A 452 -13.94 10.26 -29.77
N HIS A 453 -14.45 11.42 -30.20
CA HIS A 453 -14.07 12.08 -31.45
C HIS A 453 -13.50 13.48 -31.19
N LEU A 454 -12.40 13.55 -30.45
CA LEU A 454 -11.65 14.79 -30.27
C LEU A 454 -10.62 14.92 -31.39
N GLU A 455 -10.81 15.88 -32.29
CA GLU A 455 -9.88 16.18 -33.39
C GLU A 455 -8.69 17.05 -32.95
N LYS A 456 -8.84 17.76 -31.82
CA LYS A 456 -7.87 18.72 -31.29
C LYS A 456 -7.60 18.44 -29.80
N ASP A 457 -6.42 18.84 -29.33
CA ASP A 457 -6.05 18.77 -27.91
C ASP A 457 -6.72 19.92 -27.12
N ILE A 458 -7.95 19.65 -26.66
CA ILE A 458 -8.78 20.64 -25.96
C ILE A 458 -8.20 21.07 -24.61
N VAL A 459 -7.39 20.22 -23.96
CA VAL A 459 -6.73 20.55 -22.69
C VAL A 459 -5.66 21.61 -22.95
N LYS A 460 -4.76 21.35 -23.91
CA LYS A 460 -3.71 22.30 -24.29
C LYS A 460 -4.28 23.61 -24.82
N LEU A 461 -5.29 23.55 -25.68
CA LEU A 461 -5.92 24.75 -26.26
C LEU A 461 -6.63 25.61 -25.20
N GLY A 462 -7.37 24.99 -24.28
CA GLY A 462 -7.99 25.69 -23.16
C GLY A 462 -6.95 26.38 -22.28
N ASN A 463 -5.90 25.66 -21.89
CA ASN A 463 -4.83 26.20 -21.06
C ASN A 463 -4.07 27.36 -21.71
N THR A 464 -3.69 27.20 -22.97
CA THR A 464 -2.98 28.22 -23.75
C THR A 464 -3.81 29.50 -23.87
N SER A 465 -5.12 29.37 -24.05
CA SER A 465 -6.05 30.50 -24.08
C SER A 465 -6.07 31.27 -22.75
N GLY A 466 -6.07 30.55 -21.62
CA GLY A 466 -6.01 31.14 -20.28
C GLY A 466 -4.69 31.84 -20.01
N TYR A 467 -3.58 31.22 -20.40
CA TYR A 467 -2.24 31.80 -20.31
C TYR A 467 -2.15 33.15 -21.04
N TYR A 468 -2.54 33.20 -22.31
CA TYR A 468 -2.46 34.44 -23.09
C TYR A 468 -3.36 35.54 -22.55
N LEU A 469 -4.54 35.17 -22.04
CA LEU A 469 -5.42 36.14 -21.37
C LEU A 469 -4.76 36.69 -20.10
N ARG A 470 -4.14 35.82 -19.29
CA ARG A 470 -3.38 36.24 -18.10
C ARG A 470 -2.26 37.21 -18.44
N GLU A 471 -1.43 36.91 -19.43
CA GLU A 471 -0.34 37.81 -19.84
C GLU A 471 -0.86 39.18 -20.30
N ARG A 472 -2.03 39.22 -20.95
CA ARG A 472 -2.67 40.48 -21.35
C ARG A 472 -3.18 41.28 -20.16
N TYR A 473 -3.71 40.63 -19.13
CA TYR A 473 -4.07 41.29 -17.88
C TYR A 473 -2.84 41.77 -17.10
N ARG A 474 -1.75 40.99 -17.11
CA ARG A 474 -0.45 41.37 -16.53
C ARG A 474 0.10 42.64 -17.18
N ASN A 475 0.14 42.68 -18.51
CA ASN A 475 0.62 43.84 -19.27
C ASN A 475 -0.25 45.10 -19.06
N LYS A 476 -1.50 44.95 -18.60
CA LYS A 476 -2.40 46.05 -18.24
C LYS A 476 -2.37 46.40 -16.74
N GLY A 477 -1.49 45.79 -15.95
CA GLY A 477 -1.42 46.01 -14.50
C GLY A 477 -2.70 45.61 -13.75
N SER A 478 -3.46 44.63 -14.26
CA SER A 478 -4.74 44.20 -13.70
C SER A 478 -4.76 42.72 -13.32
N ILE A 479 -3.59 42.16 -12.98
CA ILE A 479 -3.45 40.73 -12.64
C ILE A 479 -4.26 40.35 -11.40
N ASP A 480 -4.39 41.25 -10.42
CA ASP A 480 -5.13 41.00 -9.17
C ASP A 480 -6.62 40.70 -9.41
N LYS A 481 -7.19 41.20 -10.52
CA LYS A 481 -8.59 40.93 -10.89
C LYS A 481 -8.81 39.47 -11.28
N LEU A 482 -7.75 38.76 -11.69
CA LEU A 482 -7.85 37.39 -12.19
C LEU A 482 -8.25 36.41 -11.09
N SER A 483 -7.91 36.67 -9.82
CA SER A 483 -8.31 35.79 -8.71
C SER A 483 -9.85 35.76 -8.58
N GLY A 484 -10.49 36.93 -8.50
CA GLY A 484 -11.95 37.04 -8.44
C GLY A 484 -12.65 36.50 -9.71
N ILE A 485 -12.07 36.73 -10.89
CA ILE A 485 -12.56 36.14 -12.15
C ILE A 485 -12.48 34.61 -12.10
N SER A 486 -11.36 34.06 -11.64
CA SER A 486 -11.14 32.61 -11.55
C SER A 486 -12.15 31.95 -10.62
N TYR A 487 -12.47 32.56 -9.46
CA TYR A 487 -13.52 32.05 -8.58
C TYR A 487 -14.90 32.01 -9.25
N ARG A 488 -15.28 33.06 -10.01
CA ARG A 488 -16.55 33.06 -10.76
C ARG A 488 -16.59 31.95 -11.81
N LEU A 489 -15.50 31.78 -12.57
CA LEU A 489 -15.39 30.73 -13.58
C LEU A 489 -15.46 29.33 -12.95
N LEU A 490 -14.76 29.09 -11.84
CA LEU A 490 -14.81 27.83 -11.10
C LEU A 490 -16.20 27.53 -10.53
N ASN A 491 -16.93 28.54 -10.06
CA ASN A 491 -18.30 28.36 -9.60
C ASN A 491 -19.24 27.98 -10.75
N ALA A 492 -19.09 28.62 -11.91
CA ALA A 492 -19.84 28.27 -13.10
C ALA A 492 -19.54 26.83 -13.56
N LEU A 493 -18.27 26.40 -13.55
CA LEU A 493 -17.88 25.03 -13.88
C LEU A 493 -18.42 23.99 -12.89
N LYS A 494 -18.37 24.30 -11.58
CA LYS A 494 -18.90 23.43 -10.51
C LYS A 494 -20.40 23.20 -10.66
N THR A 495 -21.14 24.24 -11.04
CA THR A 495 -22.61 24.22 -11.21
C THR A 495 -23.05 23.88 -12.63
N ASN A 496 -22.11 23.58 -13.52
CA ASN A 496 -22.35 23.33 -14.95
C ASN A 496 -23.11 24.46 -15.66
N ASN A 497 -22.90 25.72 -15.23
CA ASN A 497 -23.58 26.89 -15.79
C ASN A 497 -22.76 27.50 -16.94
N VAL A 498 -22.97 26.95 -18.14
CA VAL A 498 -22.29 27.40 -19.38
C VAL A 498 -22.54 28.89 -19.65
N ALA A 499 -23.76 29.38 -19.45
CA ALA A 499 -24.11 30.77 -19.73
C ALA A 499 -23.32 31.75 -18.83
N SER A 500 -23.24 31.49 -17.53
CA SER A 500 -22.48 32.31 -16.58
C SER A 500 -20.97 32.26 -16.85
N PHE A 501 -20.46 31.09 -17.26
CA PHE A 501 -19.06 30.95 -17.66
C PHE A 501 -18.77 31.79 -18.91
N MET A 502 -19.60 31.67 -19.95
CA MET A 502 -19.43 32.40 -21.21
C MET A 502 -19.57 33.91 -21.03
N ASP A 503 -20.52 34.39 -20.23
CA ASP A 503 -20.64 35.81 -19.91
C ASP A 503 -19.36 36.35 -19.24
N THR A 504 -18.84 35.62 -18.24
CA THR A 504 -17.57 35.99 -17.59
C THR A 504 -16.41 35.98 -18.59
N LEU A 505 -16.33 34.96 -19.45
CA LEU A 505 -15.30 34.79 -20.47
C LEU A 505 -15.31 35.95 -21.47
N LEU A 506 -16.47 36.24 -22.09
CA LEU A 506 -16.65 37.28 -23.09
C LEU A 506 -16.27 38.65 -22.54
N ASN A 507 -16.68 38.96 -21.32
CA ASN A 507 -16.30 40.20 -20.63
C ASN A 507 -14.77 40.31 -20.44
N CYS A 508 -14.09 39.21 -20.14
CA CYS A 508 -12.63 39.21 -20.01
C CYS A 508 -11.93 39.43 -21.35
N TYR A 509 -12.38 38.78 -22.42
CA TYR A 509 -11.81 38.95 -23.76
C TYR A 509 -12.08 40.35 -24.33
N LEU A 510 -13.26 40.92 -24.07
CA LEU A 510 -13.60 42.31 -24.40
C LEU A 510 -12.67 43.30 -23.68
N TYR A 511 -12.48 43.11 -22.37
CA TYR A 511 -11.53 43.92 -21.59
C TYR A 511 -10.10 43.79 -22.12
N ALA A 512 -9.67 42.58 -22.47
CA ALA A 512 -8.35 42.31 -23.02
C ALA A 512 -8.16 42.81 -24.46
N LYS A 513 -9.26 43.14 -25.17
CA LYS A 513 -9.29 43.44 -26.62
C LYS A 513 -8.71 42.30 -27.45
N LEU A 514 -9.11 41.07 -27.14
CA LEU A 514 -8.70 39.85 -27.83
C LEU A 514 -9.91 39.17 -28.48
N PRO A 515 -9.74 38.52 -29.64
CA PRO A 515 -10.76 37.63 -30.16
C PRO A 515 -10.92 36.40 -29.23
N VAL A 516 -12.14 35.90 -29.12
CA VAL A 516 -12.43 34.69 -28.34
C VAL A 516 -11.92 33.46 -29.12
N PRO A 517 -11.10 32.59 -28.50
CA PRO A 517 -10.59 31.40 -29.16
C PRO A 517 -11.69 30.40 -29.56
N GLU A 518 -11.51 29.75 -30.71
CA GLU A 518 -12.46 28.78 -31.28
C GLU A 518 -12.74 27.59 -30.34
N VAL A 519 -11.78 27.21 -29.49
CA VAL A 519 -11.93 26.09 -28.54
C VAL A 519 -13.15 26.27 -27.61
N PHE A 520 -13.59 27.51 -27.35
CA PHE A 520 -14.78 27.76 -26.53
C PHE A 520 -16.10 27.50 -27.26
N VAL A 521 -16.09 27.34 -28.58
CA VAL A 521 -17.25 26.82 -29.33
C VAL A 521 -17.43 25.34 -29.02
N ASP A 522 -16.34 24.58 -28.93
CA ASP A 522 -16.38 23.16 -28.55
C ASP A 522 -16.88 22.96 -27.11
N ALA A 523 -16.60 23.93 -26.23
CA ALA A 523 -17.12 23.95 -24.86
C ALA A 523 -18.66 24.03 -24.79
N LEU A 524 -19.36 24.38 -25.87
CA LEU A 524 -20.82 24.41 -25.93
C LEU A 524 -21.43 23.06 -26.36
N ARG A 525 -20.62 22.08 -26.79
CA ARG A 525 -21.13 20.81 -27.37
C ARG A 525 -21.67 19.85 -26.32
N ASN A 526 -20.96 19.69 -25.19
CA ASN A 526 -21.37 18.82 -24.08
C ASN A 526 -20.68 19.23 -22.77
N GLU A 527 -21.21 18.72 -21.66
CA GLU A 527 -20.74 19.00 -20.30
C GLU A 527 -19.28 18.59 -20.08
N GLU A 528 -18.84 17.48 -20.63
CA GLU A 528 -17.50 16.95 -20.43
C GLU A 528 -16.44 17.81 -21.12
N GLN A 529 -16.71 18.25 -22.35
CA GLN A 529 -15.86 19.19 -23.08
C GLN A 529 -15.88 20.55 -22.40
N PHE A 530 -17.06 21.04 -21.99
CA PHE A 530 -17.20 22.28 -21.24
C PHE A 530 -16.30 22.30 -20.01
N LYS A 531 -16.41 21.27 -19.16
CA LYS A 531 -15.59 21.15 -17.94
C LYS A 531 -14.11 21.00 -18.25
N THR A 532 -13.75 20.18 -19.24
CA THR A 532 -12.34 19.95 -19.60
C THR A 532 -11.67 21.24 -20.09
N ILE A 533 -12.30 21.95 -21.03
CA ILE A 533 -11.79 23.22 -21.59
C ILE A 533 -11.78 24.30 -20.51
N GLY A 534 -12.88 24.43 -19.76
CA GLY A 534 -13.03 25.46 -18.74
C GLY A 534 -12.03 25.30 -17.59
N TYR A 535 -11.82 24.08 -17.09
CA TYR A 535 -10.80 23.84 -16.05
C TYR A 535 -9.39 24.06 -16.57
N ALA A 536 -9.07 23.62 -17.79
CA ALA A 536 -7.77 23.88 -18.40
C ALA A 536 -7.51 25.39 -18.56
N PHE A 537 -8.53 26.14 -18.99
CA PHE A 537 -8.48 27.60 -19.10
C PHE A 537 -8.22 28.27 -17.77
N VAL A 538 -8.96 27.92 -16.72
CA VAL A 538 -8.73 28.47 -15.38
C VAL A 538 -7.34 28.11 -14.86
N ALA A 539 -6.85 26.90 -15.10
CA ALA A 539 -5.48 26.52 -14.73
C ALA A 539 -4.42 27.40 -15.42
N GLY A 540 -4.67 27.83 -16.67
CA GLY A 540 -3.81 28.78 -17.38
C GLY A 540 -3.93 30.22 -16.88
N LEU A 541 -5.09 30.57 -16.33
CA LEU A 541 -5.39 31.89 -15.79
C LEU A 541 -4.79 32.14 -14.40
N ILE A 542 -4.69 31.10 -13.57
CA ILE A 542 -4.14 31.16 -12.21
C ILE A 542 -2.61 31.19 -12.28
N GLU A 543 -1.99 32.12 -11.57
CA GLU A 543 -0.54 32.22 -11.47
C GLU A 543 0.04 31.10 -10.59
N GLY A 544 1.16 30.51 -11.02
CA GLY A 544 2.11 29.93 -10.06
C GLY A 544 3.07 31.05 -9.72
N GLU A 545 3.19 31.43 -8.44
CA GLU A 545 4.19 32.40 -8.00
C GLU A 545 5.56 31.99 -8.58
N LYS A 546 6.14 32.84 -9.43
CA LYS A 546 7.58 32.78 -9.70
C LYS A 546 8.25 33.24 -8.40
N ASN A 547 8.97 32.34 -7.73
CA ASN A 547 9.75 32.54 -6.50
C ASN A 547 9.01 32.19 -5.18
N VAL A 548 8.74 30.89 -5.01
CA VAL A 548 9.07 30.21 -3.76
C VAL A 548 9.64 28.86 -4.19
N GLU A 549 10.79 28.46 -3.66
CA GLU A 549 11.35 27.11 -3.80
C GLU A 549 10.35 26.07 -3.26
N ASN A 550 9.33 25.76 -4.06
CA ASN A 550 8.37 24.72 -3.77
C ASN A 550 8.94 23.44 -4.36
N GLY A 551 9.43 22.57 -3.48
CA GLY A 551 10.11 21.31 -3.78
C GLY A 551 9.29 20.31 -4.59
N GLY A 552 9.15 20.58 -5.88
CA GLY A 552 8.98 19.58 -6.92
C GLY A 552 10.05 19.85 -7.95
N GLU A 553 11.05 18.99 -8.04
CA GLU A 553 12.08 19.08 -9.08
C GLU A 553 11.40 19.20 -10.44
N VAL A 554 11.65 20.33 -11.11
CA VAL A 554 11.30 20.55 -12.50
C VAL A 554 12.32 19.78 -13.33
N ASN A 555 12.12 18.47 -13.49
CA ASN A 555 12.78 17.73 -14.54
C ASN A 555 12.00 17.95 -15.85
N GLU A 556 12.19 19.12 -16.45
CA GLU A 556 11.89 19.36 -17.86
C GLU A 556 12.92 18.63 -18.72
N LYS A 557 12.54 17.45 -19.22
CA LYS A 557 12.94 16.96 -20.54
C LYS A 557 11.74 16.35 -21.25
#